data_AF-A0A1Z9J5N9-F1
#
_entry.id   AF-A0A1Z9J5N9-F1
#
_cell.length_a   1.000
_cell.length_b   1.000
_cell.length_c   1.000
_cell.angle_alpha   90.00
_cell.angle_beta   90.00
_cell.angle_gamma   90.00
#
_symmetry.space_group_name_H-M   'P 1'
#
loop_
_entity.id
_entity.type
_entity.pdbx_description
1 polymer ?
#
loop_
_entity_poly.entity_id
_entity_poly.type
_entity_poly.pdbx_seq_one_letter_code
_entity_poly.pdbx_strand_id
1 'polypeptide(L)'
;MWGYNRLVDLDQTRGGEGTFYCGCDWRWVGESGGRVDASSCGYEVRAQENRAERTEWEHVVPAWVMGHQRQCWQDGGRRNCRSTDPVFQVMEADPHNLVVSVGEANADRSNFEYGVLADKPTPYGRCDLEVDFKQRVVEPRDAVKGQIARIYFYIHDRYDLRMSRQQQQLMMAWHRQYPVTTWERERDARIARMVGHNNPFVTDEQQWTLGHKNTAEGLKSFGETTLASFDAPEVHGGGIRGNRNSKIYHLPEGCPSYDRVSPRNVIEFSSESEAQSAGYRKAGNCR
;
A
#
# COMPACT_ATOMS: atom_id res chain seq x y z
N MET A 1 19.18 0.97 8.16
CA MET A 1 18.22 1.07 7.02
C MET A 1 17.68 2.49 6.91
N TRP A 2 16.97 3.01 7.92
CA TRP A 2 16.37 4.36 7.86
C TRP A 2 17.34 5.54 7.67
N GLY A 3 18.57 5.46 8.19
CA GLY A 3 19.57 6.53 8.04
C GLY A 3 20.05 6.78 6.60
N TYR A 4 19.96 5.79 5.71
CA TYR A 4 20.31 5.96 4.29
C TYR A 4 19.21 6.68 3.52
N ASN A 5 17.94 6.42 3.84
CA ASN A 5 16.81 7.10 3.20
C ASN A 5 16.80 8.59 3.51
N ARG A 6 17.30 8.99 4.69
CA ARG A 6 17.50 10.41 5.01
C ARG A 6 18.31 11.14 3.93
N LEU A 7 19.37 10.52 3.39
CA LEU A 7 20.24 11.15 2.39
C LEU A 7 19.51 11.46 1.08
N VAL A 8 18.45 10.69 0.77
CA VAL A 8 17.64 10.91 -0.42
C VAL A 8 16.92 12.25 -0.33
N ASP A 9 16.27 12.55 0.81
CA ASP A 9 15.38 13.71 0.98
C ASP A 9 16.00 14.90 1.75
N LEU A 10 17.33 14.94 1.91
CA LEU A 10 18.02 15.98 2.71
C LEU A 10 17.68 17.42 2.29
N ASP A 11 17.61 17.66 0.98
CA ASP A 11 17.37 18.98 0.38
C ASP A 11 15.88 19.28 0.13
N GLN A 12 14.98 18.34 0.42
CA GLN A 12 13.53 18.53 0.27
C GLN A 12 12.84 19.09 1.51
N THR A 13 13.61 19.30 2.57
CA THR A 13 13.10 19.69 3.89
C THR A 13 12.51 21.10 3.95
N ARG A 14 12.96 22.01 3.08
CA ARG A 14 12.49 23.40 3.05
C ARG A 14 12.42 23.96 1.63
N GLY A 15 11.23 24.36 1.18
CA GLY A 15 11.03 24.95 -0.15
C GLY A 15 11.26 23.99 -1.33
N GLY A 16 11.30 22.68 -1.05
CA GLY A 16 11.27 21.61 -2.05
C GLY A 16 9.86 21.03 -2.21
N GLU A 17 9.74 19.72 -2.40
CA GLU A 17 8.43 19.05 -2.52
C GLU A 17 7.59 19.05 -1.23
N GLY A 18 8.22 19.20 -0.07
CA GLY A 18 7.55 19.08 1.22
C GLY A 18 7.20 17.62 1.57
N THR A 19 6.45 17.42 2.65
CA THR A 19 5.89 16.11 2.99
C THR A 19 5.01 15.60 1.85
N PHE A 20 5.04 14.29 1.59
CA PHE A 20 4.50 13.69 0.38
C PHE A 20 3.05 14.10 0.08
N TYR A 21 2.14 13.91 1.04
CA TYR A 21 0.72 14.21 0.82
C TYR A 21 0.35 15.69 0.96
N CYS A 22 1.10 16.47 1.76
CA CYS A 22 0.66 17.81 2.18
C CYS A 22 1.60 18.95 1.78
N GLY A 23 2.79 18.66 1.26
CA GLY A 23 3.77 19.66 0.85
C GLY A 23 4.32 20.50 2.00
N CYS A 24 4.28 20.01 3.24
CA CYS A 24 4.79 20.76 4.39
C CYS A 24 6.32 20.70 4.46
N ASP A 25 6.96 21.83 4.75
CA ASP A 25 8.36 21.84 5.18
C ASP A 25 8.50 21.06 6.50
N TRP A 26 9.69 20.52 6.74
CA TRP A 26 10.04 19.85 7.99
C TRP A 26 11.52 20.01 8.30
N ARG A 27 11.93 19.69 9.52
CA ARG A 27 13.35 19.62 9.89
C ARG A 27 13.68 18.26 10.46
N TRP A 28 14.83 17.69 10.08
CA TRP A 28 15.29 16.44 10.66
C TRP A 28 15.50 16.57 12.18
N VAL A 29 15.05 15.56 12.92
CA VAL A 29 15.27 15.37 14.36
C VAL A 29 15.80 13.95 14.53
N GLY A 30 17.13 13.82 14.54
CA GLY A 30 17.80 12.53 14.52
C GLY A 30 17.91 11.92 13.12
N GLU A 31 17.99 10.59 13.05
CA GLU A 31 18.28 9.86 11.79
C GLU A 31 17.04 9.41 11.02
N SER A 32 15.91 9.23 11.70
CA SER A 32 14.75 8.50 11.15
C SER A 32 13.45 9.31 11.08
N GLY A 33 13.45 10.56 11.52
CA GLY A 33 12.26 11.40 11.52
C GLY A 33 12.59 12.88 11.67
N GLY A 34 11.56 13.70 11.58
CA GLY A 34 11.65 15.15 11.64
C GLY A 34 10.46 15.78 12.32
N ARG A 35 10.54 17.09 12.52
CA ARG A 35 9.44 17.92 13.02
C ARG A 35 8.83 18.70 11.87
N VAL A 36 7.53 18.56 11.68
CA VAL A 36 6.75 19.20 10.61
C VAL A 36 6.56 20.68 10.94
N ASP A 37 6.69 21.55 9.93
CA ASP A 37 6.23 22.93 9.99
C ASP A 37 4.84 23.02 9.34
N ALA A 38 3.79 22.84 10.14
CA ALA A 38 2.41 22.89 9.66
C ALA A 38 2.04 24.25 9.04
N SER A 39 2.69 25.33 9.46
CA SER A 39 2.40 26.68 8.97
C SER A 39 2.87 26.89 7.53
N SER A 40 3.91 26.18 7.09
CA SER A 40 4.46 26.24 5.73
C SER A 40 3.45 25.81 4.65
N CYS A 41 2.57 24.86 4.98
CA CYS A 41 1.58 24.26 4.08
C CYS A 41 0.13 24.57 4.50
N GLY A 42 -0.09 25.16 5.68
CA GLY A 42 -1.43 25.37 6.24
C GLY A 42 -2.12 24.07 6.67
N TYR A 43 -1.36 23.11 7.20
CA TYR A 43 -1.90 21.85 7.74
C TYR A 43 -2.65 22.11 9.04
N GLU A 44 -3.87 21.58 9.13
CA GLU A 44 -4.66 21.58 10.36
C GLU A 44 -4.77 20.16 10.91
N VAL A 45 -4.62 20.01 12.23
CA VAL A 45 -4.71 18.71 12.90
C VAL A 45 -6.16 18.27 12.93
N ARG A 46 -6.43 17.04 12.48
CA ARG A 46 -7.77 16.46 12.53
C ARG A 46 -8.10 15.89 13.92
N ALA A 47 -7.19 15.10 14.50
CA ALA A 47 -7.43 14.33 15.72
C ALA A 47 -6.17 13.89 16.52
N GLN A 48 -4.97 13.87 15.91
CA GLN A 48 -3.75 13.26 16.44
C GLN A 48 -2.59 14.27 16.51
N GLU A 49 -2.69 15.27 17.39
CA GLU A 49 -1.69 16.34 17.56
C GLU A 49 -0.24 15.82 17.62
N ASN A 50 0.03 14.87 18.52
CA ASN A 50 1.37 14.29 18.70
C ASN A 50 1.94 13.60 17.45
N ARG A 51 1.09 13.09 16.56
CA ARG A 51 1.53 12.50 15.29
C ARG A 51 1.67 13.56 14.20
N ALA A 52 0.81 14.57 14.19
CA ALA A 52 0.88 15.67 13.23
C ALA A 52 2.17 16.50 13.37
N GLU A 53 2.75 16.60 14.57
CA GLU A 53 3.99 17.34 14.79
C GLU A 53 5.24 16.71 14.17
N ARG A 54 5.20 15.41 13.83
CA ARG A 54 6.37 14.66 13.36
C ARG A 54 6.18 14.09 11.98
N THR A 55 7.29 13.85 11.31
CA THR A 55 7.28 13.05 10.09
C THR A 55 7.29 11.56 10.42
N GLU A 56 6.67 10.78 9.55
CA GLU A 56 6.75 9.33 9.54
C GLU A 56 7.09 8.86 8.12
N TRP A 57 7.84 7.76 8.02
CA TRP A 57 8.07 7.09 6.75
C TRP A 57 6.78 6.39 6.31
N GLU A 58 6.29 6.77 5.14
CA GLU A 58 5.13 6.21 4.50
C GLU A 58 5.55 5.16 3.47
N HIS A 59 4.84 4.03 3.49
CA HIS A 59 4.91 2.99 2.47
C HIS A 59 3.84 3.29 1.42
N VAL A 60 4.22 3.90 0.29
CA VAL A 60 3.26 4.31 -0.75
C VAL A 60 2.41 3.12 -1.19
N VAL A 61 3.02 1.98 -1.51
CA VAL A 61 2.35 0.67 -1.49
C VAL A 61 2.39 0.15 -0.05
N PRO A 62 1.26 0.05 0.66
CA PRO A 62 1.26 -0.31 2.08
C PRO A 62 1.95 -1.64 2.35
N ALA A 63 2.64 -1.74 3.49
CA ALA A 63 3.20 -3.02 3.96
C ALA A 63 2.14 -4.14 4.02
N TRP A 64 0.88 -3.81 4.27
CA TRP A 64 -0.23 -4.76 4.19
C TRP A 64 -0.39 -5.35 2.80
N VAL A 65 -0.32 -4.56 1.72
CA VAL A 65 -0.41 -5.06 0.33
C VAL A 65 0.73 -6.05 0.04
N MET A 66 1.94 -5.73 0.49
CA MET A 66 3.13 -6.58 0.28
C MET A 66 3.14 -7.85 1.14
N GLY A 67 2.36 -7.88 2.23
CA GLY A 67 2.51 -8.89 3.28
C GLY A 67 1.28 -9.73 3.61
N HIS A 68 0.06 -9.21 3.49
CA HIS A 68 -1.12 -9.83 4.09
C HIS A 68 -1.45 -11.23 3.55
N GLN A 69 -1.01 -11.59 2.35
CA GLN A 69 -1.23 -12.91 1.77
C GLN A 69 -0.15 -13.92 2.15
N ARG A 70 0.92 -13.48 2.81
CA ARG A 70 2.06 -14.32 3.18
C ARG A 70 1.77 -15.09 4.45
N GLN A 71 2.30 -16.31 4.53
CA GLN A 71 2.17 -17.17 5.71
C GLN A 71 2.70 -16.48 6.99
N CYS A 72 3.84 -15.77 6.91
CA CYS A 72 4.38 -15.01 8.04
C CYS A 72 3.37 -14.01 8.62
N TRP A 73 2.50 -13.44 7.79
CA TRP A 73 1.54 -12.44 8.22
C TRP A 73 0.34 -13.10 8.91
N GLN A 74 -0.05 -14.28 8.44
CA GLN A 74 -1.08 -15.10 9.11
C GLN A 74 -0.58 -15.58 10.49
N ASP A 75 0.70 -15.93 10.59
CA ASP A 75 1.29 -16.49 11.82
C ASP A 75 1.72 -15.44 12.86
N GLY A 76 1.62 -14.14 12.55
CA GLY A 76 1.99 -13.09 13.51
C GLY A 76 2.11 -11.67 12.96
N GLY A 77 1.45 -11.39 11.84
CA GLY A 77 1.39 -10.09 11.19
C GLY A 77 2.73 -9.55 10.72
N ARG A 78 2.76 -8.23 10.49
CA ARG A 78 3.95 -7.49 10.03
C ARG A 78 5.19 -7.74 10.89
N ARG A 79 5.03 -7.91 12.21
CA ARG A 79 6.15 -8.17 13.12
C ARG A 79 6.80 -9.51 12.83
N ASN A 80 6.00 -10.56 12.64
CA ASN A 80 6.54 -11.87 12.30
C ASN A 80 7.22 -11.84 10.92
N CYS A 81 6.59 -11.25 9.90
CA CYS A 81 7.20 -11.12 8.58
C CYS A 81 8.54 -10.38 8.60
N ARG A 82 8.66 -9.32 9.40
CA ARG A 82 9.95 -8.63 9.63
C ARG A 82 11.04 -9.53 10.18
N SER A 83 10.68 -10.57 10.92
CA SER A 83 11.64 -11.48 11.56
C SER A 83 11.90 -12.74 10.75
N THR A 84 10.95 -13.20 9.93
CA THR A 84 10.96 -14.56 9.37
C THR A 84 10.84 -14.64 7.84
N ASP A 85 10.38 -13.59 7.16
CA ASP A 85 10.20 -13.62 5.70
C ASP A 85 11.21 -12.67 5.01
N PRO A 86 12.27 -13.22 4.38
CA PRO A 86 13.31 -12.41 3.76
C PRO A 86 12.81 -11.62 2.53
N VAL A 87 11.77 -12.11 1.84
CA VAL A 87 11.18 -11.35 0.74
C VAL A 87 10.40 -10.17 1.29
N PHE A 88 9.60 -10.37 2.34
CA PHE A 88 8.89 -9.26 2.98
C PHE A 88 9.87 -8.21 3.50
N GLN A 89 10.98 -8.62 4.10
CA GLN A 89 12.02 -7.72 4.59
C GLN A 89 12.57 -6.82 3.48
N VAL A 90 12.88 -7.36 2.29
CA VAL A 90 13.38 -6.52 1.18
C VAL A 90 12.31 -5.63 0.58
N MET A 91 11.06 -6.10 0.46
CA MET A 91 9.95 -5.29 -0.03
C MET A 91 9.67 -4.10 0.91
N GLU A 92 9.65 -4.36 2.21
CA GLU A 92 9.43 -3.33 3.23
C GLU A 92 10.59 -2.32 3.28
N ALA A 93 11.80 -2.79 3.01
CA ALA A 93 13.02 -1.98 3.01
C ALA A 93 13.21 -1.16 1.73
N ASP A 94 12.45 -1.41 0.67
CA ASP A 94 12.69 -0.82 -0.63
C ASP A 94 12.53 0.71 -0.60
N PRO A 95 13.63 1.48 -0.77
CA PRO A 95 13.59 2.94 -0.71
C PRO A 95 12.75 3.57 -1.82
N HIS A 96 12.52 2.90 -2.95
CA HIS A 96 11.62 3.42 -3.98
C HIS A 96 10.19 3.56 -3.47
N ASN A 97 9.79 2.77 -2.47
CA ASN A 97 8.46 2.78 -1.85
C ASN A 97 8.33 3.66 -0.60
N LEU A 98 9.42 4.28 -0.15
CA LEU A 98 9.48 5.00 1.13
C LEU A 98 9.52 6.51 0.92
N VAL A 99 8.51 7.22 1.43
CA VAL A 99 8.41 8.69 1.34
C VAL A 99 8.18 9.31 2.72
N VAL A 100 8.44 10.60 2.87
CA VAL A 100 8.24 11.31 4.13
C VAL A 100 6.83 11.90 4.18
N SER A 101 6.02 11.55 5.18
CA SER A 101 4.67 12.09 5.37
C SER A 101 4.52 12.76 6.74
N VAL A 102 3.52 13.64 6.89
CA VAL A 102 3.00 14.02 8.20
C VAL A 102 2.46 12.77 8.90
N GLY A 103 2.78 12.57 10.18
CA GLY A 103 2.47 11.33 10.89
C GLY A 103 0.96 11.07 11.07
N GLU A 104 0.15 12.12 11.24
CA GLU A 104 -1.31 11.97 11.28
C GLU A 104 -1.86 11.55 9.92
N ALA A 105 -1.46 12.24 8.83
CA ALA A 105 -1.84 11.90 7.47
C ALA A 105 -1.46 10.45 7.10
N ASN A 106 -0.25 10.01 7.50
CA ASN A 106 0.21 8.64 7.36
C ASN A 106 -0.71 7.63 8.10
N ALA A 107 -1.04 7.93 9.36
CA ALA A 107 -1.90 7.08 10.18
C ALA A 107 -3.33 6.97 9.63
N ASP A 108 -3.89 8.09 9.18
CA ASP A 108 -5.25 8.15 8.63
C ASP A 108 -5.33 7.50 7.24
N ARG A 109 -4.29 7.65 6.41
CA ARG A 109 -4.16 6.94 5.12
C ARG A 109 -4.19 5.43 5.34
N SER A 110 -3.55 4.94 6.41
CA SER A 110 -3.60 3.54 6.80
C SER A 110 -3.16 2.61 5.65
N ASN A 111 -3.93 1.54 5.37
CA ASN A 111 -3.80 0.70 4.18
C ASN A 111 -4.97 0.93 3.19
N PHE A 112 -5.51 2.14 3.14
CA PHE A 112 -6.62 2.48 2.26
C PHE A 112 -6.16 2.51 0.79
N GLU A 113 -7.07 2.15 -0.09
CA GLU A 113 -6.81 2.20 -1.52
C GLU A 113 -6.76 3.66 -1.98
N TYR A 114 -5.91 3.94 -2.97
CA TYR A 114 -6.00 5.22 -3.67
C TYR A 114 -7.22 5.24 -4.58
N GLY A 115 -7.86 6.40 -4.69
CA GLY A 115 -9.03 6.60 -5.53
C GLY A 115 -9.26 8.07 -5.83
N VAL A 116 -10.35 8.31 -6.57
CA VAL A 116 -10.92 9.64 -6.75
C VAL A 116 -12.20 9.69 -5.94
N LEU A 117 -12.33 10.68 -5.06
CA LEU A 117 -13.48 10.87 -4.19
C LEU A 117 -14.41 11.93 -4.79
N ALA A 118 -15.71 11.64 -4.83
CA ALA A 118 -16.72 12.58 -5.32
C ALA A 118 -16.94 13.73 -4.33
N ASP A 119 -17.05 13.38 -3.05
CA ASP A 119 -16.99 14.33 -1.95
C ASP A 119 -15.52 14.44 -1.53
N LYS A 120 -15.01 15.67 -1.41
CA LYS A 120 -13.63 15.95 -1.02
C LYS A 120 -13.56 16.43 0.43
N PRO A 121 -13.75 15.55 1.43
CA PRO A 121 -13.54 15.95 2.81
C PRO A 121 -12.04 16.22 2.98
N THR A 122 -11.68 17.49 3.19
CA THR A 122 -10.32 17.92 3.50
C THR A 122 -10.21 18.22 5.00
N PRO A 123 -10.03 17.20 5.86
CA PRO A 123 -10.00 17.42 7.30
C PRO A 123 -8.68 18.05 7.80
N TYR A 124 -7.75 18.36 6.89
CA TYR A 124 -6.38 18.76 7.19
C TYR A 124 -6.06 20.22 6.80
N GLY A 125 -7.05 21.11 6.79
CA GLY A 125 -6.86 22.51 6.42
C GLY A 125 -6.58 22.67 4.92
N ARG A 126 -5.43 23.25 4.56
CA ARG A 126 -5.01 23.46 3.16
C ARG A 126 -4.28 22.25 2.54
N CYS A 127 -4.12 21.16 3.27
CA CYS A 127 -3.60 19.93 2.68
C CYS A 127 -4.70 19.24 1.87
N ASP A 128 -4.49 19.17 0.55
CA ASP A 128 -5.35 18.48 -0.42
C ASP A 128 -5.20 16.94 -0.34
N LEU A 129 -5.31 16.39 0.86
CA LEU A 129 -5.42 14.96 1.12
C LEU A 129 -6.84 14.68 1.59
N GLU A 130 -7.59 13.94 0.80
CA GLU A 130 -8.96 13.55 1.14
C GLU A 130 -9.01 12.08 1.58
N VAL A 131 -9.69 11.82 2.71
CA VAL A 131 -9.79 10.49 3.30
C VAL A 131 -11.25 10.13 3.58
N ASP A 132 -11.77 9.13 2.88
CA ASP A 132 -13.05 8.49 3.21
C ASP A 132 -12.79 7.25 4.06
N PHE A 133 -12.88 7.40 5.38
CA PHE A 133 -12.69 6.30 6.33
C PHE A 133 -13.73 5.18 6.19
N LYS A 134 -14.95 5.50 5.71
CA LYS A 134 -16.04 4.55 5.58
C LYS A 134 -15.84 3.67 4.35
N GLN A 135 -15.45 4.27 3.23
CA GLN A 135 -15.12 3.55 1.99
C GLN A 135 -13.69 3.02 1.97
N ARG A 136 -12.83 3.49 2.89
CA ARG A 136 -11.40 3.15 2.97
C ARG A 136 -10.66 3.52 1.68
N VAL A 137 -10.91 4.74 1.22
CA VAL A 137 -10.32 5.31 0.01
C VAL A 137 -9.65 6.65 0.35
N VAL A 138 -8.51 6.91 -0.28
CA VAL A 138 -7.76 8.16 -0.15
C VAL A 138 -7.54 8.76 -1.52
N GLU A 139 -7.85 10.04 -1.66
CA GLU A 139 -7.39 10.85 -2.80
C GLU A 139 -6.23 11.74 -2.32
N PRO A 140 -5.03 11.59 -2.90
CA PRO A 140 -3.89 12.44 -2.57
C PRO A 140 -3.89 13.71 -3.41
N ARG A 141 -3.08 14.70 -3.03
CA ARG A 141 -2.86 15.90 -3.86
C ARG A 141 -2.35 15.54 -5.24
N ASP A 142 -2.75 16.33 -6.22
CA ASP A 142 -2.38 16.13 -7.63
C ASP A 142 -0.88 16.03 -7.88
N ALA A 143 -0.08 16.81 -7.14
CA ALA A 143 1.37 16.85 -7.25
C ALA A 143 2.05 15.47 -7.07
N VAL A 144 1.44 14.52 -6.36
CA VAL A 144 2.04 13.20 -6.10
C VAL A 144 1.35 12.03 -6.79
N LYS A 145 0.21 12.25 -7.46
CA LYS A 145 -0.56 11.18 -8.13
C LYS A 145 0.31 10.41 -9.15
N GLY A 146 1.12 11.12 -9.93
CA GLY A 146 2.04 10.49 -10.88
C GLY A 146 3.12 9.64 -10.20
N GLN A 147 3.72 10.15 -9.14
CA GLN A 147 4.76 9.44 -8.38
C GLN A 147 4.19 8.19 -7.71
N ILE A 148 2.99 8.28 -7.14
CA ILE A 148 2.26 7.13 -6.59
C ILE A 148 2.09 6.05 -7.65
N ALA A 149 1.63 6.41 -8.85
CA ALA A 149 1.45 5.44 -9.93
C ALA A 149 2.75 4.71 -10.31
N ARG A 150 3.86 5.44 -10.46
CA ARG A 150 5.16 4.85 -10.79
C ARG A 150 5.72 3.96 -9.68
N ILE A 151 5.48 4.31 -8.41
CA ILE A 151 5.87 3.45 -7.27
C ILE A 151 4.99 2.19 -7.23
N TYR A 152 3.68 2.31 -7.49
CA TYR A 152 2.77 1.17 -7.60
C TYR A 152 3.22 0.20 -8.70
N PHE A 153 3.47 0.70 -9.90
CA PHE A 153 3.96 -0.13 -11.01
C PHE A 153 5.25 -0.84 -10.64
N TYR A 154 6.22 -0.11 -10.09
CA TYR A 154 7.50 -0.65 -9.70
C TYR A 154 7.40 -1.76 -8.65
N ILE A 155 6.70 -1.53 -7.54
CA ILE A 155 6.61 -2.53 -6.46
C ILE A 155 5.83 -3.77 -6.91
N HIS A 156 4.77 -3.58 -7.71
CA HIS A 156 4.02 -4.71 -8.26
C HIS A 156 4.82 -5.50 -9.30
N ASP A 157 5.55 -4.83 -10.20
CA ASP A 157 6.40 -5.47 -11.20
C ASP A 157 7.58 -6.22 -10.56
N ARG A 158 8.31 -5.54 -9.67
CA ARG A 158 9.56 -6.04 -9.10
C ARG A 158 9.35 -7.23 -8.18
N TYR A 159 8.26 -7.24 -7.41
CA TYR A 159 7.99 -8.24 -6.39
C TYR A 159 6.81 -9.15 -6.70
N ASP A 160 6.40 -9.15 -7.97
CA ASP A 160 5.33 -9.99 -8.51
C ASP A 160 4.00 -9.92 -7.72
N LEU A 161 3.57 -8.70 -7.40
CA LEU A 161 2.33 -8.49 -6.67
C LEU A 161 1.17 -8.28 -7.64
N ARG A 162 0.01 -8.87 -7.34
CA ARG A 162 -1.20 -8.68 -8.13
C ARG A 162 -1.80 -7.30 -7.86
N MET A 163 -2.10 -6.55 -8.92
CA MET A 163 -2.85 -5.29 -8.85
C MET A 163 -4.24 -5.48 -9.45
N SER A 164 -5.29 -5.03 -8.77
CA SER A 164 -6.66 -5.12 -9.31
C SER A 164 -6.78 -4.31 -10.61
N ARG A 165 -7.68 -4.73 -11.51
CA ARG A 165 -7.89 -4.02 -12.79
C ARG A 165 -8.26 -2.55 -12.56
N GLN A 166 -9.05 -2.25 -11.54
CA GLN A 166 -9.43 -0.89 -11.17
C GLN A 166 -8.22 -0.04 -10.76
N GLN A 167 -7.36 -0.58 -9.88
CA GLN A 167 -6.14 0.11 -9.46
C GLN A 167 -5.17 0.30 -10.63
N GLN A 168 -4.99 -0.70 -11.49
CA GLN A 168 -4.17 -0.54 -12.70
C GLN A 168 -4.67 0.60 -13.59
N GLN A 169 -5.98 0.67 -13.84
CA GLN A 169 -6.55 1.74 -14.65
C GLN A 169 -6.37 3.13 -14.02
N LEU A 170 -6.53 3.24 -12.70
CA LEU A 170 -6.30 4.48 -11.97
C LEU A 170 -4.83 4.91 -12.07
N MET A 171 -3.90 4.01 -11.78
CA MET A 171 -2.46 4.30 -11.84
C MET A 171 -2.03 4.65 -13.27
N MET A 172 -2.56 3.96 -14.28
CA MET A 172 -2.29 4.30 -15.70
C MET A 172 -2.79 5.70 -16.05
N ALA A 173 -3.98 6.08 -15.57
CA ALA A 173 -4.52 7.42 -15.78
C ALA A 173 -3.65 8.48 -15.08
N TRP A 174 -3.28 8.26 -13.82
CA TRP A 174 -2.44 9.18 -13.07
C TRP A 174 -1.03 9.29 -13.64
N HIS A 175 -0.40 8.19 -14.05
CA HIS A 175 0.91 8.21 -14.70
C HIS A 175 0.90 9.06 -15.97
N ARG A 176 -0.16 8.96 -16.79
CA ARG A 176 -0.32 9.77 -18.01
C ARG A 176 -0.61 11.23 -17.71
N GLN A 177 -1.46 11.51 -16.72
CA GLN A 177 -1.91 12.86 -16.40
C GLN A 177 -0.84 13.68 -15.65
N TYR A 178 -0.03 13.02 -14.83
CA TYR A 178 0.97 13.64 -13.97
C TYR A 178 2.37 13.09 -14.34
N PRO A 179 3.07 13.74 -15.30
CA PRO A 179 4.35 13.27 -15.81
C PRO A 179 5.44 13.27 -14.73
N VAL A 180 6.54 12.55 -14.99
CA VAL A 180 7.70 12.48 -14.10
C VAL A 180 8.28 13.88 -13.87
N THR A 181 8.47 14.27 -12.62
CA THR A 181 9.09 15.56 -12.27
C THR A 181 10.62 15.48 -12.25
N THR A 182 11.28 16.65 -12.28
CA THR A 182 12.73 16.74 -12.08
C THR A 182 13.16 16.12 -10.76
N TRP A 183 12.39 16.36 -9.70
CA TRP A 183 12.65 15.78 -8.39
C TRP A 183 12.54 14.26 -8.41
N GLU A 184 11.52 13.69 -9.05
CA GLU A 184 11.38 12.23 -9.12
C GLU A 184 12.58 11.56 -9.80
N ARG A 185 13.11 12.16 -10.88
CA ARG A 185 14.31 11.64 -11.55
C ARG A 185 15.55 11.74 -10.66
N GLU A 186 15.71 12.85 -9.94
CA GLU A 186 16.84 13.01 -9.00
C GLU A 186 16.74 12.04 -7.81
N ARG A 187 15.53 11.88 -7.25
CA ARG A 187 15.23 10.92 -6.19
C ARG A 187 15.55 9.49 -6.65
N ASP A 188 15.07 9.11 -7.83
CA ASP A 188 15.36 7.80 -8.43
C ASP A 188 16.87 7.58 -8.59
N ALA A 189 17.60 8.55 -9.16
CA ALA A 189 19.04 8.46 -9.32
C ALA A 189 19.79 8.35 -7.97
N ARG A 190 19.33 9.05 -6.92
CA ARG A 190 19.88 8.92 -5.55
C ARG A 190 19.67 7.52 -4.99
N ILE A 191 18.46 6.99 -5.15
CA ILE A 191 18.11 5.66 -4.69
C ILE A 191 18.90 4.60 -5.46
N ALA A 192 19.01 4.72 -6.78
CA ALA A 192 19.74 3.78 -7.61
C ALA A 192 21.23 3.71 -7.25
N ARG A 193 21.85 4.82 -6.85
CA ARG A 193 23.22 4.81 -6.29
C ARG A 193 23.33 4.00 -5.00
N MET A 194 22.25 3.86 -4.23
CA MET A 194 22.21 3.08 -3.00
C MET A 194 21.89 1.60 -3.25
N VAL A 195 20.90 1.29 -4.08
CA VAL A 195 20.38 -0.09 -4.25
C VAL A 195 20.82 -0.76 -5.54
N GLY A 196 21.46 -0.03 -6.45
CA GLY A 196 22.03 -0.55 -7.69
C GLY A 196 21.05 -0.63 -8.87
N HIS A 197 19.82 -0.14 -8.73
CA HIS A 197 18.82 -0.14 -9.80
C HIS A 197 17.84 1.05 -9.69
N ASN A 198 17.35 1.50 -10.84
CA ASN A 198 16.31 2.53 -10.94
C ASN A 198 14.91 1.91 -10.77
N ASN A 199 13.91 2.78 -10.65
CA ASN A 199 12.53 2.50 -10.99
C ASN A 199 12.35 2.69 -12.51
N PRO A 200 12.14 1.63 -13.31
CA PRO A 200 12.09 1.73 -14.76
C PRO A 200 10.86 2.50 -15.27
N PHE A 201 9.85 2.75 -14.42
CA PHE A 201 8.69 3.59 -14.73
C PHE A 201 8.96 5.09 -14.49
N VAL A 202 10.08 5.43 -13.84
CA VAL A 202 10.59 6.81 -13.72
C VAL A 202 11.57 7.12 -14.85
N THR A 203 12.40 6.15 -15.26
CA THR A 203 13.34 6.30 -16.37
C THR A 203 12.74 6.06 -17.75
N ASP A 204 11.44 5.75 -17.82
CA ASP A 204 10.69 5.44 -19.04
C ASP A 204 11.19 4.16 -19.78
N GLU A 205 11.98 3.32 -19.11
CA GLU A 205 12.45 2.00 -19.60
C GLU A 205 11.32 0.96 -19.62
N GLN A 206 10.31 1.12 -18.77
CA GLN A 206 9.11 0.29 -18.73
C GLN A 206 7.83 1.13 -18.74
N GLN A 207 6.77 0.52 -19.24
CA GLN A 207 5.44 1.11 -19.33
C GLN A 207 4.40 0.08 -18.86
N TRP A 208 3.50 0.50 -17.97
CA TRP A 208 2.44 -0.38 -17.50
C TRP A 208 1.27 -0.40 -18.47
N THR A 209 0.78 -1.59 -18.81
CA THR A 209 -0.45 -1.77 -19.59
C THR A 209 -1.35 -2.82 -18.94
N LEU A 210 -2.63 -2.86 -19.31
CA LEU A 210 -3.51 -3.92 -18.82
C LEU A 210 -3.01 -5.28 -19.32
N GLY A 211 -2.79 -6.21 -18.38
CA GLY A 211 -2.17 -7.50 -18.68
C GLY A 211 -0.64 -7.47 -18.65
N HIS A 212 -0.03 -6.41 -18.10
CA HIS A 212 1.40 -6.35 -17.80
C HIS A 212 1.86 -7.64 -17.11
N LYS A 213 2.99 -8.17 -17.59
CA LYS A 213 3.65 -9.33 -16.99
C LYS A 213 4.79 -8.83 -16.12
N ASN A 214 4.66 -9.03 -14.82
CA ASN A 214 5.66 -8.64 -13.84
C ASN A 214 7.01 -9.29 -14.15
N THR A 215 8.10 -8.53 -14.01
CA THR A 215 9.46 -9.05 -14.20
C THR A 215 9.95 -9.92 -13.05
N ALA A 216 9.36 -9.76 -11.86
CA ALA A 216 9.76 -10.43 -10.62
C ALA A 216 11.25 -10.26 -10.28
N GLU A 217 11.90 -9.18 -10.76
CA GLU A 217 13.34 -9.02 -10.65
C GLU A 217 13.83 -9.01 -9.20
N GLY A 218 13.07 -8.39 -8.29
CA GLY A 218 13.38 -8.34 -6.87
C GLY A 218 13.30 -9.69 -6.15
N LEU A 219 12.82 -10.73 -6.85
CA LEU A 219 12.69 -12.08 -6.30
C LEU A 219 13.78 -13.03 -6.80
N LYS A 220 14.49 -12.68 -7.87
CA LYS A 220 15.50 -13.55 -8.51
C LYS A 220 16.62 -13.98 -7.55
N SER A 221 16.96 -13.14 -6.57
CA SER A 221 17.99 -13.43 -5.57
C SER A 221 17.57 -14.46 -4.51
N PHE A 222 16.29 -14.82 -4.43
CA PHE A 222 15.78 -15.73 -3.38
C PHE A 222 15.57 -17.18 -3.88
N GLY A 223 15.83 -17.46 -5.16
CA GLY A 223 15.66 -18.80 -5.76
C GLY A 223 14.21 -19.27 -5.88
N GLU A 224 13.96 -20.30 -6.69
CA GLU A 224 12.60 -20.83 -6.97
C GLU A 224 11.89 -21.35 -5.70
N THR A 225 12.62 -21.83 -4.70
CA THR A 225 12.04 -22.41 -3.48
C THR A 225 11.38 -21.39 -2.55
N THR A 226 11.80 -20.12 -2.60
CA THR A 226 11.11 -19.03 -1.88
C THR A 226 9.94 -18.45 -2.69
N LEU A 227 10.00 -18.57 -4.03
CA LEU A 227 8.93 -18.23 -4.96
C LEU A 227 7.72 -19.17 -4.85
N ALA A 228 7.92 -20.42 -4.43
CA ALA A 228 6.84 -21.36 -4.14
C ALA A 228 5.97 -20.96 -2.93
N SER A 229 6.36 -19.93 -2.16
CA SER A 229 5.55 -19.35 -1.07
C SER A 229 4.66 -18.19 -1.53
N PHE A 230 4.66 -17.86 -2.83
CA PHE A 230 3.80 -16.86 -3.45
C PHE A 230 2.52 -17.46 -4.02
N ASP A 231 2.47 -18.79 -4.10
CA ASP A 231 1.20 -19.50 -4.23
C ASP A 231 0.45 -19.37 -2.89
N ALA A 232 -0.29 -18.28 -2.77
CA ALA A 232 -1.55 -18.35 -2.07
C ALA A 232 -2.30 -19.58 -2.62
N PRO A 233 -2.92 -20.42 -1.76
CA PRO A 233 -3.65 -21.59 -2.23
C PRO A 233 -4.60 -21.17 -3.36
N GLU A 234 -4.58 -21.95 -4.45
CA GLU A 234 -5.37 -21.72 -5.66
C GLU A 234 -6.73 -21.11 -5.32
N VAL A 235 -6.95 -19.86 -5.74
CA VAL A 235 -8.27 -19.27 -5.78
C VAL A 235 -9.04 -19.99 -6.90
N HIS A 236 -9.61 -21.14 -6.56
CA HIS A 236 -10.78 -21.62 -7.26
C HIS A 236 -11.92 -20.64 -6.98
N GLY A 237 -12.51 -20.12 -8.05
CA GLY A 237 -13.55 -19.10 -7.99
C GLY A 237 -14.71 -19.50 -7.07
N GLY A 238 -15.08 -18.57 -6.18
CA GLY A 238 -16.20 -18.71 -5.24
C GLY A 238 -15.72 -18.90 -3.80
N GLY A 239 -15.30 -17.84 -3.12
CA GLY A 239 -14.85 -17.92 -1.72
C GLY A 239 -15.97 -18.36 -0.77
N ILE A 240 -15.61 -19.05 0.32
CA ILE A 240 -16.57 -19.52 1.33
C ILE A 240 -17.36 -18.33 1.89
N ARG A 241 -18.68 -18.38 1.82
CA ARG A 241 -19.56 -17.27 2.24
C ARG A 241 -20.09 -17.48 3.65
N GLY A 242 -19.63 -16.66 4.59
CA GLY A 242 -20.17 -16.50 5.92
C GLY A 242 -21.33 -15.51 5.97
N ASN A 243 -22.40 -15.84 6.70
CA ASN A 243 -23.41 -14.88 7.10
C ASN A 243 -23.03 -14.27 8.46
N ARG A 244 -22.71 -12.97 8.47
CA ARG A 244 -22.22 -12.27 9.66
C ARG A 244 -23.17 -12.30 10.87
N ASN A 245 -24.47 -12.47 10.64
CA ASN A 245 -25.49 -12.48 11.68
C ASN A 245 -25.64 -13.87 12.30
N SER A 246 -25.71 -14.93 11.48
CA SER A 246 -25.92 -16.30 11.98
C SER A 246 -24.64 -17.02 12.35
N LYS A 247 -23.48 -16.47 11.96
CA LYS A 247 -22.17 -17.12 12.07
C LYS A 247 -22.15 -18.49 11.36
N ILE A 248 -22.88 -18.62 10.25
CA ILE A 248 -22.89 -19.84 9.43
C ILE A 248 -22.15 -19.56 8.13
N TYR A 249 -21.26 -20.46 7.71
CA TYR A 249 -20.61 -20.38 6.41
C TYR A 249 -21.08 -21.46 5.44
N HIS A 250 -21.02 -21.13 4.15
CA HIS A 250 -21.35 -22.00 3.03
C HIS A 250 -20.17 -22.11 2.08
N LEU A 251 -19.83 -23.33 1.69
CA LEU A 251 -18.91 -23.63 0.61
C LEU A 251 -19.51 -23.29 -0.77
N PRO A 252 -18.68 -22.89 -1.76
CA PRO A 252 -19.13 -22.67 -3.14
C PRO A 252 -19.73 -23.92 -3.78
N GLU A 253 -19.24 -25.09 -3.40
CA GLU A 253 -19.72 -26.39 -3.86
C GLU A 253 -20.34 -27.16 -2.69
N GLY A 254 -21.36 -27.98 -2.98
CA GLY A 254 -21.98 -28.84 -1.96
C GLY A 254 -22.94 -28.15 -0.99
N CYS A 255 -23.06 -26.81 -1.00
CA CYS A 255 -24.01 -26.07 -0.16
C CYS A 255 -25.20 -25.50 -0.97
N PRO A 256 -26.41 -26.09 -0.89
CA PRO A 256 -27.59 -25.62 -1.63
C PRO A 256 -28.06 -24.20 -1.27
N SER A 257 -27.51 -23.62 -0.20
CA SER A 257 -27.86 -22.28 0.30
C SER A 257 -26.75 -21.24 0.10
N TYR A 258 -25.69 -21.56 -0.64
CA TYR A 258 -24.54 -20.68 -0.87
C TYR A 258 -24.94 -19.31 -1.44
N ASP A 259 -25.84 -19.26 -2.44
CA ASP A 259 -26.33 -18.01 -3.04
C ASP A 259 -27.52 -17.39 -2.30
N ARG A 260 -27.99 -18.01 -1.21
CA ARG A 260 -29.12 -17.51 -0.41
C ARG A 260 -28.68 -16.56 0.70
N VAL A 261 -27.38 -16.36 0.88
CA VAL A 261 -26.85 -15.37 1.82
C VAL A 261 -27.03 -13.98 1.24
N SER A 262 -27.84 -13.14 1.92
CA SER A 262 -28.07 -11.76 1.50
C SER A 262 -26.74 -11.00 1.37
N PRO A 263 -26.46 -10.30 0.26
CA PRO A 263 -25.15 -9.68 -0.01
C PRO A 263 -24.65 -8.76 1.11
N ARG A 264 -25.55 -7.99 1.74
CA ARG A 264 -25.23 -7.11 2.88
C ARG A 264 -24.71 -7.83 4.13
N ASN A 265 -24.97 -9.13 4.25
CA ASN A 265 -24.58 -9.96 5.38
C ASN A 265 -23.42 -10.91 5.04
N VAL A 266 -22.94 -10.91 3.79
CA VAL A 266 -21.83 -11.77 3.36
C VAL A 266 -20.52 -11.27 4.00
N ILE A 267 -19.74 -12.22 4.48
CA ILE A 267 -18.31 -12.13 4.76
C ILE A 267 -17.68 -13.29 4.03
N GLU A 268 -16.62 -13.02 3.27
CA GLU A 268 -15.93 -14.05 2.51
C GLU A 268 -14.75 -14.58 3.32
N PHE A 269 -14.55 -15.89 3.28
CA PHE A 269 -13.42 -16.59 3.86
C PHE A 269 -12.66 -17.33 2.77
N SER A 270 -11.35 -17.34 2.90
CA SER A 270 -10.43 -18.06 2.03
C SER A 270 -10.40 -19.57 2.33
N SER A 271 -10.79 -19.99 3.54
CA SER A 271 -10.83 -21.41 3.93
C SER A 271 -11.87 -21.71 5.02
N GLU A 272 -12.25 -22.99 5.14
CA GLU A 272 -13.13 -23.44 6.23
C GLU A 272 -12.49 -23.20 7.61
N SER A 273 -11.16 -23.31 7.68
CA SER A 273 -10.38 -23.10 8.91
C SER A 273 -10.43 -21.63 9.36
N GLU A 274 -10.34 -20.69 8.42
CA GLU A 274 -10.50 -19.26 8.69
C GLU A 274 -11.90 -18.95 9.21
N ALA A 275 -12.93 -19.48 8.55
CA ALA A 275 -14.31 -19.31 8.98
C ALA A 275 -14.54 -19.86 10.40
N GLN A 276 -14.03 -21.06 10.69
CA GLN A 276 -14.11 -21.69 12.02
C GLN A 276 -13.37 -20.90 13.10
N SER A 277 -12.18 -20.40 12.79
CA SER A 277 -11.36 -19.59 13.72
C SER A 277 -12.02 -18.23 13.99
N ALA A 278 -12.74 -17.68 13.01
CA ALA A 278 -13.58 -16.49 13.16
C ALA A 278 -14.92 -16.75 13.89
N GLY A 279 -15.12 -17.97 14.41
CA GLY A 279 -16.31 -18.37 15.16
C GLY A 279 -17.51 -18.75 14.30
N TYR A 280 -17.31 -19.05 13.02
CA TYR A 280 -18.36 -19.49 12.12
C TYR A 280 -18.42 -21.02 12.05
N ARG A 281 -19.60 -21.55 11.80
CA ARG A 281 -19.86 -22.98 11.70
C ARG A 281 -20.41 -23.33 10.32
N LYS A 282 -20.01 -24.48 9.77
CA LYS A 282 -20.48 -24.94 8.46
C LYS A 282 -21.99 -25.10 8.47
N ALA A 283 -22.66 -24.70 7.38
CA ALA A 283 -24.09 -24.93 7.27
C ALA A 283 -24.38 -26.43 7.24
N GLY A 284 -25.32 -26.89 8.07
CA GLY A 284 -25.62 -28.33 8.21
C GLY A 284 -26.22 -28.98 6.97
N ASN A 285 -26.61 -28.20 5.96
CA ASN A 285 -27.09 -28.68 4.67
C ASN A 285 -26.01 -28.71 3.58
N CYS A 286 -24.77 -28.36 3.91
CA CYS A 286 -23.62 -28.56 3.05
C CYS A 286 -23.23 -30.05 3.04
N ARG A 287 -23.10 -30.63 1.86
CA ARG A 287 -22.65 -32.02 1.64
C ARG A 287 -21.17 -32.05 1.29
#